data_AF-A0AAX0IBR3-F1
#
_entry.id   AF-A0AAX0IBR3-F1
#
_cell.length_a   1.000
_cell.length_b   1.000
_cell.length_c   1.000
_cell.angle_alpha   90.00
_cell.angle_beta   90.00
_cell.angle_gamma   90.00
#
_symmetry.space_group_name_H-M   'P 1'
#
loop_
_entity.id
_entity.type
_entity.pdbx_description
1 polymer ?
#
loop_
_entity_poly.entity_id
_entity_poly.type
_entity_poly.pdbx_seq_one_letter_code
_entity_poly.pdbx_strand_id
1 'polypeptide(L)'
;MMLLTGREQEYLLHAILGAHGIAVPGDFFLWSQGPLQTLLPHDILMCAQLDVGGAVLRSEAWHSAAPDHAQLRERQAQLAHLALAWRAGGQRAGVIDGVLVHGSAGDAGGSFFALFAVKPADAARQAYALELLLPYLHVHWLALPGSQRASVTGPAAARAASARELEVLHWVREGKSNDEVGQILGISGTTVKSHLQRIYKLLGVSNRMQAVSRGIALRLLSH
;
A
#
# COMPACT_ATOMS: atom_id res chain seq x y z
N MET A 1 -15.64 24.76 -12.21
CA MET A 1 -16.45 23.51 -12.22
C MET A 1 -15.63 22.46 -11.50
N MET A 2 -16.10 21.92 -10.38
CA MET A 2 -15.35 20.92 -9.62
C MET A 2 -15.36 19.60 -10.42
N LEU A 3 -14.18 19.05 -10.74
CA LEU A 3 -14.04 17.84 -11.57
C LEU A 3 -14.56 16.57 -10.87
N LEU A 4 -14.76 16.62 -9.56
CA LEU A 4 -15.23 15.52 -8.72
C LEU A 4 -16.72 15.64 -8.42
N THR A 5 -17.44 14.52 -8.52
CA THR A 5 -18.82 14.40 -8.04
C THR A 5 -18.89 14.51 -6.51
N GLY A 6 -20.07 14.78 -5.93
CA GLY A 6 -20.22 14.85 -4.47
C GLY A 6 -19.76 13.57 -3.75
N ARG A 7 -20.06 12.41 -4.33
CA ARG A 7 -19.60 11.10 -3.81
C ARG A 7 -18.09 10.95 -3.87
N GLU A 8 -17.43 11.45 -4.91
CA GLU A 8 -15.97 11.42 -5.02
C GLU A 8 -15.30 12.41 -4.07
N GLN A 9 -15.96 13.53 -3.73
CA GLN A 9 -15.49 14.45 -2.70
C GLN A 9 -15.52 13.79 -1.32
N GLU A 10 -16.56 13.01 -1.01
CA GLU A 10 -16.61 12.19 0.21
C GLU A 10 -15.48 11.16 0.24
N TYR A 11 -15.23 10.47 -0.89
CA TYR A 11 -14.12 9.51 -1.01
C TYR A 11 -12.75 10.17 -0.85
N LEU A 12 -12.56 11.37 -1.41
CA LEU A 12 -11.37 12.17 -1.20
C LEU A 12 -11.18 12.50 0.29
N LEU A 13 -12.24 12.95 0.97
CA LEU A 13 -12.17 13.23 2.40
C LEU A 13 -11.82 11.98 3.21
N HIS A 14 -12.41 10.83 2.90
CA HIS A 14 -12.08 9.55 3.53
C HIS A 14 -10.62 9.14 3.29
N ALA A 15 -10.09 9.34 2.07
CA ALA A 15 -8.69 9.08 1.78
C ALA A 15 -7.76 10.01 2.57
N ILE A 16 -8.07 11.30 2.65
CA ILE A 16 -7.30 12.28 3.43
C ILE A 16 -7.30 11.94 4.93
N LEU A 17 -8.47 11.70 5.51
CA LEU A 17 -8.59 11.37 6.93
C LEU A 17 -7.93 10.02 7.24
N GLY A 18 -8.07 9.03 6.35
CA GLY A 18 -7.46 7.72 6.50
C GLY A 18 -5.93 7.73 6.48
N ALA A 19 -5.31 8.77 5.90
CA ALA A 19 -3.85 8.88 5.84
C ALA A 19 -3.21 9.18 7.22
N HIS A 20 -3.93 9.85 8.12
CA HIS A 20 -3.41 10.27 9.44
C HIS A 20 -2.90 9.12 10.32
N GLY A 21 -3.38 7.88 10.09
CA GLY A 21 -2.96 6.70 10.85
C GLY A 21 -1.76 5.94 10.27
N ILE A 22 -1.18 6.39 9.15
CA ILE A 22 -0.12 5.64 8.48
C ILE A 22 1.22 5.84 9.20
N ALA A 23 1.64 4.82 9.95
CA ALA A 23 2.93 4.81 10.65
C ALA A 23 3.87 3.70 10.15
N VAL A 24 3.32 2.58 9.68
CA VAL A 24 4.10 1.44 9.19
C VAL A 24 3.69 1.03 7.77
N PRO A 25 4.53 0.26 7.04
CA PRO A 25 4.20 -0.20 5.70
C PRO A 25 2.84 -0.91 5.60
N GLY A 26 2.40 -1.61 6.66
CA GLY A 26 1.08 -2.25 6.69
C GLY A 26 -0.08 -1.27 6.61
N ASP A 27 0.00 -0.13 7.30
CA ASP A 27 -1.05 0.88 7.26
C ASP A 27 -1.13 1.51 5.87
N PHE A 28 0.02 1.79 5.25
CA PHE A 28 0.08 2.33 3.90
C PHE A 28 -0.48 1.35 2.86
N PHE A 29 -0.21 0.05 3.01
CA PHE A 29 -0.84 -0.97 2.17
C PHE A 29 -2.36 -0.91 2.26
N LEU A 30 -2.92 -0.91 3.47
CA LEU A 30 -4.38 -0.90 3.66
C LEU A 30 -5.02 0.39 3.17
N TRP A 31 -4.34 1.51 3.38
CA TRP A 31 -4.80 2.81 2.90
C TRP A 31 -4.77 2.88 1.37
N SER A 32 -3.67 2.44 0.75
CA SER A 32 -3.50 2.44 -0.70
C SER A 32 -4.49 1.50 -1.39
N GLN A 33 -4.73 0.31 -0.83
CA GLN A 33 -5.66 -0.69 -1.39
C GLN A 33 -7.13 -0.50 -0.96
N GLY A 34 -7.43 0.54 -0.16
CA GLY A 34 -8.78 0.81 0.35
C GLY A 34 -9.27 2.22 0.00
N PRO A 35 -9.12 3.20 0.91
CA PRO A 35 -9.53 4.59 0.66
C PRO A 35 -8.97 5.19 -0.64
N LEU A 36 -7.68 5.00 -0.92
CA LEU A 36 -7.06 5.50 -2.15
C LEU A 36 -7.60 4.79 -3.38
N GLN A 37 -7.65 3.45 -3.37
CA GLN A 37 -8.18 2.61 -4.46
C GLN A 37 -9.61 2.99 -4.86
N THR A 38 -10.42 3.43 -3.90
CA THR A 38 -11.82 3.83 -4.14
C THR A 38 -11.91 5.08 -5.01
N LEU A 39 -11.00 6.04 -4.83
CA LEU A 39 -10.95 7.27 -5.59
C LEU A 39 -10.12 7.15 -6.87
N LEU A 40 -9.01 6.42 -6.78
CA LEU A 40 -8.05 6.19 -7.85
C LEU A 40 -7.88 4.68 -8.06
N PRO A 41 -8.78 4.04 -8.83
CA PRO A 41 -8.66 2.62 -9.14
C PRO A 41 -7.32 2.33 -9.85
N HIS A 42 -6.57 1.38 -9.32
CA HIS A 42 -5.28 0.96 -9.86
C HIS A 42 -5.03 -0.54 -9.66
N ASP A 43 -4.28 -1.16 -10.56
CA ASP A 43 -3.82 -2.55 -10.35
C ASP A 43 -2.55 -2.58 -9.50
N ILE A 44 -1.66 -1.63 -9.74
CA ILE A 44 -0.40 -1.45 -9.05
C ILE A 44 -0.23 0.06 -8.80
N LEU A 45 0.13 0.42 -7.57
CA LEU A 45 0.69 1.72 -7.21
C LEU A 45 2.19 1.55 -7.04
N MET A 46 2.99 2.22 -7.87
CA MET A 46 4.43 2.35 -7.66
C MET A 46 4.76 3.67 -6.99
N CYS A 47 5.47 3.57 -5.87
CA CYS A 47 6.00 4.72 -5.15
C CYS A 47 7.52 4.75 -5.35
N ALA A 48 8.06 5.91 -5.67
CA ALA A 48 9.48 6.16 -5.86
C ALA A 48 9.94 7.31 -4.98
N GLN A 49 11.13 7.19 -4.40
CA GLN A 49 11.88 8.31 -3.86
C GLN A 49 12.86 8.78 -4.93
N LEU A 50 12.91 10.08 -5.16
CA LEU A 50 13.78 10.73 -6.13
C LEU A 50 14.91 11.47 -5.43
N ASP A 51 16.09 11.51 -6.05
CA ASP A 51 17.12 12.49 -5.69
C ASP A 51 16.82 13.87 -6.27
N VAL A 52 17.71 14.84 -6.02
CA VAL A 52 17.61 16.22 -6.55
C VAL A 52 17.66 16.23 -8.08
N GLY A 53 18.43 15.31 -8.68
CA GLY A 53 18.55 15.08 -10.11
C GLY A 53 17.34 14.38 -10.74
N GLY A 54 16.36 13.94 -9.95
CA GLY A 54 15.18 13.19 -10.39
C GLY A 54 15.44 11.71 -10.68
N ALA A 55 16.61 11.20 -10.33
CA ALA A 55 16.91 9.78 -10.41
C ALA A 55 16.16 9.03 -9.29
N VAL A 56 15.69 7.82 -9.61
CA VAL A 56 14.98 6.96 -8.65
C VAL A 56 15.99 6.33 -7.68
N LEU A 57 15.93 6.72 -6.41
CA LEU A 57 16.78 6.18 -5.34
C LEU A 57 16.21 4.89 -4.74
N ARG A 58 14.88 4.84 -4.60
CA ARG A 58 14.12 3.73 -4.01
C ARG A 58 12.79 3.63 -4.74
N SER A 59 12.31 2.42 -4.95
CA SER A 59 10.92 2.20 -5.38
C SER A 59 10.30 0.95 -4.77
N GLU A 60 9.01 1.02 -4.47
CA GLU A 60 8.19 -0.10 -4.00
C GLU A 60 6.85 -0.13 -4.74
N ALA A 61 6.35 -1.35 -4.95
CA ALA A 61 5.05 -1.59 -5.57
C ALA A 61 4.04 -2.04 -4.51
N TRP A 62 2.83 -1.48 -4.59
CA TRP A 62 1.70 -1.77 -3.71
C TRP A 62 0.55 -2.29 -4.57
N HIS A 63 0.07 -3.49 -4.26
CA HIS A 63 -0.92 -4.20 -5.07
C HIS A 63 -1.71 -5.20 -4.22
N SER A 64 -3.01 -5.37 -4.50
CA SER A 64 -3.91 -6.26 -3.74
C SER A 64 -3.88 -7.71 -4.23
N ALA A 65 -3.75 -7.92 -5.54
CA ALA A 65 -3.53 -9.24 -6.13
C ALA A 65 -2.03 -9.59 -6.10
N ALA A 66 -1.65 -10.86 -6.28
CA ALA A 66 -0.24 -11.23 -6.50
C ALA A 66 0.08 -11.08 -8.00
N PRO A 67 0.64 -9.96 -8.46
CA PRO A 67 1.00 -9.76 -9.86
C PRO A 67 2.09 -10.75 -10.27
N ASP A 68 2.16 -11.01 -11.58
CA ASP A 68 3.28 -11.75 -12.14
C ASP A 68 4.60 -10.98 -11.89
N HIS A 69 5.63 -11.69 -11.44
CA HIS A 69 6.97 -11.14 -11.26
C HIS A 69 7.55 -10.52 -12.54
N ALA A 70 7.17 -11.04 -13.73
CA ALA A 70 7.54 -10.42 -15.00
C ALA A 70 6.90 -9.03 -15.15
N GLN A 71 5.60 -8.93 -14.90
CA GLN A 71 4.86 -7.67 -14.95
C GLN A 71 5.42 -6.65 -13.95
N LEU A 72 5.69 -7.05 -12.71
CA LEU A 72 6.28 -6.15 -11.71
C LEU A 72 7.64 -5.59 -12.16
N ARG A 73 8.51 -6.43 -12.72
CA ARG A 73 9.83 -6.00 -13.21
C ARG A 73 9.71 -5.03 -14.37
N GLU A 74 8.81 -5.28 -15.30
CA GLU A 74 8.55 -4.38 -16.43
C GLU A 74 8.09 -3.00 -15.93
N ARG A 75 7.10 -2.98 -15.04
CA ARG A 75 6.55 -1.75 -14.45
C ARG A 75 7.60 -0.98 -13.66
N GLN A 76 8.47 -1.68 -12.93
CA GLN A 76 9.55 -1.07 -12.17
C GLN A 76 10.63 -0.48 -13.08
N ALA A 77 10.91 -1.11 -14.23
CA ALA A 77 11.81 -0.58 -15.24
C ALA A 77 11.26 0.69 -15.93
N GLN A 78 9.93 0.80 -16.09
CA GLN A 78 9.28 1.99 -16.65
C GLN A 78 9.39 3.22 -15.74
N LEU A 79 9.59 3.04 -14.43
CA LEU A 79 9.46 4.11 -13.45
C LEU A 79 10.46 5.26 -13.66
N ALA A 80 11.70 4.96 -14.04
CA ALA A 80 12.72 5.99 -14.29
C ALA A 80 12.37 6.86 -15.51
N HIS A 81 11.87 6.24 -16.58
CA HIS A 81 11.39 6.94 -17.78
C HIS A 81 10.19 7.83 -17.44
N LEU A 82 9.19 7.29 -16.74
CA LEU A 82 8.00 8.04 -16.34
C LEU A 82 8.35 9.25 -15.44
N ALA A 83 9.27 9.08 -14.49
CA ALA A 83 9.70 10.16 -13.60
C ALA A 83 10.41 11.30 -14.38
N LEU A 84 11.29 10.96 -15.33
CA LEU A 84 11.96 11.93 -16.18
C LEU A 84 10.97 12.67 -17.09
N ALA A 85 10.06 11.93 -17.74
CA ALA A 85 9.03 12.51 -18.61
C ALA A 85 8.10 13.45 -17.81
N TRP A 86 7.70 13.06 -16.60
CA TRP A 86 6.90 13.89 -15.71
C TRP A 86 7.61 15.20 -15.34
N ARG A 87 8.91 15.14 -15.00
CA ARG A 87 9.69 16.35 -14.70
C ARG A 87 9.82 17.26 -15.91
N ALA A 88 10.12 16.70 -17.08
CA ALA A 88 10.19 17.45 -18.33
C ALA A 88 8.83 18.06 -18.73
N GLY A 89 7.73 17.39 -18.38
CA GLY A 89 6.35 17.83 -18.61
C GLY A 89 5.82 18.88 -17.63
N GLY A 90 6.69 19.53 -16.84
CA GLY A 90 6.29 20.61 -15.94
C GLY A 90 5.75 20.13 -14.58
N GLN A 91 6.03 18.89 -14.19
CA GLN A 91 5.80 18.36 -12.84
C GLN A 91 4.33 18.38 -12.37
N ARG A 92 3.38 18.29 -13.31
CA ARG A 92 1.93 18.24 -13.02
C ARG A 92 1.40 16.81 -12.97
N ALA A 93 0.30 16.61 -12.26
CA ALA A 93 -0.44 15.36 -12.34
C ALA A 93 -0.95 15.15 -13.76
N GLY A 94 -0.85 13.93 -14.28
CA GLY A 94 -1.28 13.65 -15.64
C GLY A 94 -1.07 12.19 -16.04
N VAL A 95 -1.38 11.87 -17.29
CA VAL A 95 -1.17 10.54 -17.84
C VAL A 95 0.00 10.56 -18.81
N ILE A 96 0.98 9.68 -18.59
CA ILE A 96 2.13 9.46 -19.46
C ILE A 96 2.15 7.98 -19.81
N ASP A 97 2.17 7.65 -21.11
CA ASP A 97 2.18 6.28 -21.61
C ASP A 97 1.07 5.39 -21.01
N GLY A 98 -0.11 5.97 -20.78
CA GLY A 98 -1.27 5.29 -20.19
C GLY A 98 -1.19 5.08 -18.66
N VAL A 99 -0.19 5.67 -18.00
CA VAL A 99 0.01 5.60 -16.55
C VAL A 99 -0.28 6.95 -15.91
N LEU A 100 -1.10 6.98 -14.87
CA LEU A 100 -1.38 8.20 -14.12
C LEU A 100 -0.21 8.44 -13.19
N VAL A 101 0.42 9.60 -13.34
CA VAL A 101 1.64 9.95 -12.63
C VAL A 101 1.52 11.29 -11.94
N HIS A 102 2.15 11.38 -10.78
CA HIS A 102 2.41 12.65 -10.13
C HIS A 102 3.55 12.50 -9.12
N GLY A 103 4.05 13.61 -8.62
CA GLY A 103 5.17 13.60 -7.69
C GLY A 103 5.38 14.98 -7.09
N SER A 104 6.29 15.02 -6.12
CA SER A 104 6.82 16.24 -5.55
C SER A 104 8.32 16.21 -5.78
N ALA A 105 8.90 17.28 -6.32
CA ALA A 105 10.33 17.43 -6.47
C ALA A 105 10.74 18.78 -5.89
N GLY A 106 11.81 18.78 -5.10
CA GLY A 106 12.40 19.99 -4.53
C GLY A 106 13.90 19.81 -4.29
N ASP A 107 14.49 20.77 -3.58
CA ASP A 107 15.95 20.85 -3.41
C ASP A 107 16.54 19.70 -2.55
N ALA A 108 15.69 18.99 -1.80
CA ALA A 108 16.06 17.82 -1.01
C ALA A 108 15.76 16.48 -1.72
N GLY A 109 15.41 16.52 -3.02
CA GLY A 109 14.89 15.38 -3.75
C GLY A 109 13.36 15.36 -3.72
N GLY A 110 12.76 14.17 -3.80
CA GLY A 110 11.32 14.10 -3.99
C GLY A 110 10.70 12.72 -3.89
N SER A 111 9.43 12.66 -4.28
CA SER A 111 8.67 11.43 -4.44
C SER A 111 7.98 11.41 -5.80
N PHE A 112 7.77 10.22 -6.33
CA PHE A 112 7.05 9.99 -7.57
C PHE A 112 6.11 8.82 -7.42
N PHE A 113 4.91 8.94 -7.99
CA PHE A 113 3.84 7.97 -7.88
C PHE A 113 3.32 7.65 -9.27
N ALA A 114 3.17 6.36 -9.55
CA ALA A 114 2.66 5.85 -10.81
C ALA A 114 1.55 4.83 -10.53
N LEU A 115 0.34 5.12 -11.00
CA LEU A 115 -0.84 4.29 -10.86
C LEU A 115 -1.17 3.66 -12.21
N PHE A 116 -1.14 2.33 -12.26
CA PHE A 116 -1.41 1.56 -13.47
C PHE A 116 -2.90 1.18 -13.56
N ALA A 117 -3.42 1.05 -14.79
CA ALA A 117 -4.82 0.76 -15.14
C ALA A 117 -5.78 1.97 -15.25
N VAL A 118 -5.26 3.12 -15.67
CA VAL A 118 -6.05 4.34 -15.90
C VAL A 118 -6.87 4.23 -17.18
N LYS A 119 -8.14 4.63 -17.09
CA LYS A 119 -9.00 4.76 -18.28
C LYS A 119 -8.88 6.18 -18.84
N PRO A 120 -8.68 6.37 -20.16
CA PRO A 120 -8.56 7.71 -20.75
C PRO A 120 -9.74 8.63 -20.43
N ALA A 121 -10.96 8.10 -20.35
CA ALA A 121 -12.16 8.86 -20.01
C ALA A 121 -12.13 9.46 -18.60
N ASP A 122 -11.34 8.88 -17.69
CA ASP A 122 -11.25 9.29 -16.29
C ASP A 122 -9.99 10.12 -16.00
N ALA A 123 -9.09 10.28 -16.97
CA ALA A 123 -7.73 10.79 -16.78
C ALA A 123 -7.68 12.18 -16.12
N ALA A 124 -8.45 13.15 -16.62
CA ALA A 124 -8.45 14.51 -16.07
C ALA A 124 -8.97 14.55 -14.63
N ARG A 125 -10.01 13.76 -14.33
CA ARG A 125 -10.60 13.65 -12.99
C ARG A 125 -9.63 13.01 -12.01
N GLN A 126 -8.99 11.92 -12.42
CA GLN A 126 -8.03 11.18 -11.60
C GLN A 126 -6.74 11.97 -11.39
N ALA A 127 -6.25 12.71 -12.39
CA ALA A 127 -5.13 13.63 -12.23
C ALA A 127 -5.43 14.71 -11.19
N TYR A 128 -6.62 15.32 -11.24
CA TYR A 128 -7.05 16.28 -10.24
C TYR A 128 -7.13 15.65 -8.83
N ALA A 129 -7.71 14.46 -8.69
CA ALA A 129 -7.74 13.75 -7.42
C ALA A 129 -6.34 13.40 -6.87
N LEU A 130 -5.43 12.97 -7.75
CA LEU A 130 -4.04 12.66 -7.38
C LEU A 130 -3.27 13.91 -6.97
N GLU A 131 -3.50 15.05 -7.62
CA GLU A 131 -2.94 16.35 -7.23
C GLU A 131 -3.35 16.74 -5.81
N LEU A 132 -4.63 16.58 -5.47
CA LEU A 132 -5.13 16.86 -4.11
C LEU A 132 -4.59 15.89 -3.04
N LEU A 133 -4.30 14.64 -3.43
CA LEU A 133 -3.79 13.61 -2.53
C LEU A 133 -2.25 13.60 -2.41
N LEU A 134 -1.53 14.31 -3.29
CA LEU A 134 -0.07 14.28 -3.33
C LEU A 134 0.59 14.56 -1.97
N PRO A 135 0.18 15.55 -1.16
CA PRO A 135 0.86 15.82 0.12
C PRO A 135 0.85 14.61 1.05
N TYR A 136 -0.26 13.86 1.08
CA TYR A 136 -0.42 12.67 1.92
C TYR A 136 0.43 11.52 1.39
N LEU A 137 0.39 11.27 0.08
CA LEU A 137 1.25 10.26 -0.55
C LEU A 137 2.73 10.57 -0.29
N HIS A 138 3.15 11.82 -0.51
CA HIS A 138 4.52 12.27 -0.37
C HIS A 138 5.05 12.09 1.06
N VAL A 139 4.36 12.67 2.05
CA VAL A 139 4.81 12.65 3.45
C VAL A 139 4.85 11.22 3.98
N HIS A 140 3.80 10.42 3.74
CA HIS A 140 3.75 9.06 4.25
C HIS A 140 4.75 8.15 3.54
N TRP A 141 4.94 8.26 2.22
CA TRP A 141 5.94 7.46 1.52
C TRP A 141 7.37 7.74 2.02
N LEU A 142 7.73 9.01 2.22
CA LEU A 142 9.06 9.37 2.71
C LEU A 142 9.28 9.05 4.19
N ALA A 143 8.21 9.05 5.00
CA ALA A 143 8.28 8.65 6.41
C ALA A 143 8.42 7.13 6.59
N LEU A 144 7.96 6.33 5.63
CA LEU A 144 8.07 4.88 5.71
C LEU A 144 9.52 4.44 5.55
N PRO A 145 10.02 3.57 6.45
CA PRO A 145 11.37 3.02 6.31
C PRO A 145 11.48 2.33 4.95
N GLY A 146 12.62 2.55 4.29
CA GLY A 146 13.06 1.76 3.16
C GLY A 146 12.79 0.28 3.39
N SER A 147 11.95 -0.37 2.58
CA SER A 147 12.18 -1.78 2.28
C SER A 147 13.42 -1.83 1.39
N GLN A 148 14.57 -1.36 1.90
CA GLN A 148 15.83 -1.96 1.50
C GLN A 148 15.57 -3.45 1.65
N ARG A 149 15.79 -4.21 0.57
CA ARG A 149 15.91 -5.67 0.66
C ARG A 149 16.54 -5.94 2.02
N ALA A 150 15.81 -6.63 2.90
CA ALA A 150 16.43 -7.18 4.08
C ALA A 150 17.59 -8.01 3.55
N SER A 151 18.78 -7.42 3.55
CA SER A 151 20.02 -8.12 3.51
C SER A 151 19.90 -9.08 4.66
N VAL A 152 19.73 -10.36 4.33
CA VAL A 152 19.84 -11.48 5.24
C VAL A 152 21.26 -11.42 5.79
N THR A 153 21.48 -10.60 6.82
CA THR A 153 22.64 -10.55 7.71
C THR A 153 22.38 -9.46 8.77
N GLY A 154 21.70 -9.86 9.85
CA GLY A 154 21.45 -9.08 11.06
C GLY A 154 20.40 -9.78 11.91
N PRO A 155 20.69 -10.24 13.14
CA PRO A 155 19.95 -11.32 13.79
C PRO A 155 18.65 -10.82 14.44
N ALA A 156 17.58 -10.82 13.66
CA ALA A 156 16.23 -11.08 14.14
C ALA A 156 15.45 -11.68 12.97
N ALA A 157 15.63 -12.98 12.74
CA ALA A 157 14.81 -13.73 11.81
C ALA A 157 13.34 -13.46 12.12
N ALA A 158 12.64 -12.79 11.20
CA ALA A 158 11.20 -12.82 11.15
C ALA A 158 10.82 -14.28 10.89
N ARG A 159 10.52 -15.01 11.98
CA ARG A 159 10.11 -16.41 11.90
C ARG A 159 8.86 -16.53 11.03
N ALA A 160 8.73 -17.63 10.30
CA ALA A 160 7.46 -17.95 9.65
C ALA A 160 6.33 -18.02 10.70
N ALA A 161 5.11 -17.68 10.28
CA ALA A 161 3.92 -17.90 11.09
C ALA A 161 3.85 -19.39 11.46
N SER A 162 3.64 -19.70 12.73
CA SER A 162 3.52 -21.11 13.13
C SER A 162 2.21 -21.70 12.60
N ALA A 163 2.13 -23.02 12.44
CA ALA A 163 0.89 -23.70 12.07
C ALA A 163 -0.28 -23.26 12.97
N ARG A 164 0.00 -23.09 14.27
CA ARG A 164 -0.99 -22.65 15.25
C ARG A 164 -1.46 -21.21 15.04
N GLU A 165 -0.58 -20.32 14.63
CA GLU A 165 -0.93 -18.94 14.31
C GLU A 165 -1.75 -18.84 13.02
N LEU A 166 -1.48 -19.71 12.05
CA LEU A 166 -2.29 -19.83 10.84
C LEU A 166 -3.70 -20.35 11.14
N GLU A 167 -3.83 -21.37 12.00
CA GLU A 167 -5.14 -21.85 12.47
C GLU A 167 -5.95 -20.75 13.17
N VAL A 168 -5.31 -20.00 14.08
CA VAL A 168 -5.96 -18.85 14.75
C VAL A 168 -6.40 -17.82 13.71
N LEU A 169 -5.52 -17.47 12.77
CA LEU A 169 -5.81 -16.47 11.75
C LEU A 169 -6.92 -16.94 10.78
N HIS A 170 -7.00 -18.23 10.50
CA HIS A 170 -8.07 -18.85 9.70
C HIS A 170 -9.44 -18.67 10.38
N TRP A 171 -9.60 -19.06 11.64
CA TRP A 171 -10.89 -18.89 12.31
C TRP A 171 -11.26 -17.42 12.54
N VAL A 172 -10.26 -16.56 12.68
CA VAL A 172 -10.45 -15.10 12.74
C VAL A 172 -10.96 -14.55 11.41
N ARG A 173 -10.52 -15.11 10.26
CA ARG A 173 -11.07 -14.82 8.92
C ARG A 173 -12.54 -15.25 8.81
N GLU A 174 -12.89 -16.41 9.34
CA GLU A 174 -14.26 -16.93 9.40
C GLU A 174 -15.17 -16.16 10.39
N GLY A 175 -14.70 -15.04 10.94
CA GLY A 175 -15.50 -14.15 11.78
C GLY A 175 -15.63 -14.57 13.24
N LYS A 176 -14.92 -15.61 13.69
CA LYS A 176 -15.03 -16.11 15.08
C LYS A 176 -14.41 -15.15 16.10
N SER A 177 -15.04 -15.00 17.25
CA SER A 177 -14.52 -14.28 18.42
C SER A 177 -13.36 -15.05 19.08
N ASN A 178 -12.56 -14.39 19.92
CA ASN A 178 -11.41 -15.05 20.57
C ASN A 178 -11.85 -16.25 21.44
N ASP A 179 -13.01 -16.17 22.07
CA ASP A 179 -13.54 -17.23 22.92
C ASP A 179 -14.02 -18.42 22.08
N GLU A 180 -14.70 -18.17 20.96
CA GLU A 180 -15.08 -19.22 20.00
C GLU A 180 -13.86 -19.89 19.36
N VAL A 181 -12.86 -19.11 18.93
CA VAL A 181 -11.58 -19.66 18.43
C VAL A 181 -10.91 -20.51 19.50
N GLY A 182 -10.96 -20.07 20.76
CA GLY A 182 -10.43 -20.81 21.89
C GLY A 182 -11.13 -22.16 22.06
N GLN A 183 -12.46 -22.17 22.03
CA GLN A 183 -13.25 -23.39 22.10
C GLN A 183 -12.94 -24.35 20.93
N ILE A 184 -12.87 -23.84 19.70
CA ILE A 184 -12.59 -24.65 18.50
C ILE A 184 -11.19 -25.27 18.57
N LEU A 185 -10.20 -24.51 19.05
CA LEU A 185 -8.81 -24.92 19.08
C LEU A 185 -8.41 -25.61 20.40
N GLY A 186 -9.28 -25.69 21.39
CA GLY A 186 -8.98 -26.28 22.71
C GLY A 186 -8.01 -25.45 23.55
N ILE A 187 -8.05 -24.11 23.44
CA ILE A 187 -7.24 -23.16 24.23
C ILE A 187 -8.09 -22.03 24.80
N SER A 188 -7.58 -21.25 25.76
CA SER A 188 -8.34 -20.11 26.30
C SER A 188 -8.42 -18.94 25.29
N GLY A 189 -9.49 -18.15 25.34
CA GLY A 189 -9.61 -16.91 24.56
C GLY A 189 -8.47 -15.91 24.84
N THR A 190 -7.92 -15.90 26.06
CA THR A 190 -6.71 -15.15 26.42
C THR A 190 -5.48 -15.65 25.66
N THR A 191 -5.32 -16.97 25.52
CA THR A 191 -4.25 -17.57 24.72
C THR A 191 -4.39 -17.20 23.24
N VAL A 192 -5.62 -17.19 22.70
CA VAL A 192 -5.91 -16.71 21.35
C VAL A 192 -5.50 -15.24 21.19
N LYS A 193 -5.82 -14.38 22.16
CA LYS A 193 -5.39 -12.98 22.17
C LYS A 193 -3.86 -12.86 22.10
N SER A 194 -3.13 -13.69 22.84
CA SER A 194 -1.65 -13.72 22.78
C SER A 194 -1.14 -14.18 21.41
N HIS A 195 -1.78 -15.17 20.76
CA HIS A 195 -1.45 -15.55 19.38
C HIS A 195 -1.69 -14.39 18.42
N LEU A 196 -2.84 -13.72 18.51
CA LEU A 196 -3.16 -12.55 17.69
C LEU A 196 -2.15 -11.42 17.87
N GLN A 197 -1.70 -11.13 19.09
CA GLN A 197 -0.65 -10.13 19.32
C GLN A 197 0.67 -10.49 18.64
N ARG A 198 1.06 -11.78 18.67
CA ARG A 198 2.26 -12.25 17.95
C ARG A 198 2.08 -12.16 16.44
N ILE A 199 0.90 -12.51 15.93
CA ILE A 199 0.53 -12.38 14.51
C ILE A 199 0.58 -10.90 14.09
N TYR A 200 0.06 -9.99 14.91
CA TYR A 200 0.09 -8.55 14.62
C TYR A 200 1.51 -8.03 14.51
N LYS A 201 2.37 -8.42 15.46
CA LYS A 201 3.80 -8.08 15.43
C LYS A 201 4.49 -8.70 14.22
N LEU A 202 4.16 -9.95 13.89
CA LEU A 202 4.74 -10.67 12.76
C LEU A 202 4.34 -10.05 11.41
N LEU A 203 3.07 -9.67 11.26
CA LEU A 203 2.51 -9.10 10.04
C LEU A 203 2.67 -7.57 9.97
N GLY A 204 3.15 -6.91 11.02
CA GLY A 204 3.25 -5.45 11.08
C GLY A 204 1.90 -4.76 10.90
N VAL A 205 0.87 -5.24 11.62
CA VAL A 205 -0.51 -4.72 11.58
C VAL A 205 -0.98 -4.41 13.00
N SER A 206 -2.04 -3.61 13.14
CA SER A 206 -2.53 -3.14 14.45
C SER A 206 -3.86 -3.76 14.87
N ASN A 207 -4.61 -4.38 13.96
CA ASN A 207 -5.90 -5.00 14.29
C ASN A 207 -6.19 -6.28 13.50
N ARG A 208 -7.26 -6.99 13.92
CA ARG A 208 -7.64 -8.30 13.39
C ARG A 208 -8.01 -8.28 11.91
N MET A 209 -8.71 -7.25 11.45
CA MET A 209 -9.13 -7.15 10.04
C MET A 209 -7.92 -6.92 9.15
N GLN A 210 -6.99 -6.09 9.61
CA GLN A 210 -5.70 -5.89 8.94
C GLN A 210 -4.88 -7.17 8.89
N ALA A 211 -4.87 -7.96 9.98
CA ALA A 211 -4.19 -9.25 10.01
C ALA A 211 -4.77 -10.24 9.00
N VAL A 212 -6.10 -10.30 8.87
CA VAL A 212 -6.77 -11.14 7.87
C VAL A 212 -6.43 -10.67 6.45
N SER A 213 -6.61 -9.38 6.16
CA SER A 213 -6.32 -8.80 4.85
C SER A 213 -4.86 -9.06 4.43
N ARG A 214 -3.92 -8.82 5.34
CA ARG A 214 -2.50 -9.07 5.09
C ARG A 214 -2.15 -10.57 5.01
N GLY A 215 -2.83 -11.42 5.78
CA GLY A 215 -2.70 -12.87 5.68
C GLY A 215 -3.14 -13.41 4.32
N ILE A 216 -4.22 -12.87 3.75
CA ILE A 216 -4.69 -13.20 2.40
C ILE A 216 -3.67 -12.71 1.36
N ALA A 217 -3.23 -11.45 1.44
CA ALA A 217 -2.26 -10.87 0.51
C ALA A 217 -0.93 -11.66 0.48
N LEU A 218 -0.50 -12.18 1.62
CA LEU A 218 0.72 -13.00 1.75
C LEU A 218 0.50 -14.49 1.48
N ARG A 219 -0.71 -14.90 1.05
CA ARG A 219 -1.10 -16.31 0.81
C ARG A 219 -0.88 -17.24 2.02
N LEU A 220 -0.95 -16.68 3.22
CA LEU A 220 -0.88 -17.46 4.48
C LEU A 220 -2.21 -18.17 4.78
N LEU A 221 -3.31 -17.68 4.19
CA LEU A 221 -4.64 -18.25 4.28
C LEU A 221 -5.04 -18.70 2.87
N SER A 222 -5.25 -20.00 2.67
CA SER A 222 -5.84 -20.54 1.44
C SER A 222 -7.32 -20.18 1.36
N HIS A 223 -7.85 -19.99 0.15
CA HIS A 223 -9.29 -19.75 -0.10
C HIS A 223 -10.16 -20.80 0.60
#